data_AF-A0A543DKF4-F1
#
_entry.id   AF-A0A543DKF4-F1
#
_cell.length_a   1.000
_cell.length_b   1.000
_cell.length_c   1.000
_cell.angle_alpha   90.00
_cell.angle_beta   90.00
_cell.angle_gamma   90.00
#
_symmetry.space_group_name_H-M   'P 1'
#
loop_
_entity.id
_entity.type
_entity.pdbx_description
1 polymer ?
#
loop_
_entity_poly.entity_id
_entity_poly.type
_entity_poly.pdbx_seq_one_letter_code
_entity_poly.pdbx_strand_id
1 'polypeptide(L)'
;MTAPDYPLLTMGSYETYQLAHIATYIAERLARHRASRRGREGRATRASAVRDLAAAATALDAAVGATVPTAVGQLPRPLDMAAYSTARGLISSGPRSADVVSMAGAGGESWAVVGQVPGIGPVGAAVGTRELADALRVHMLTRPAAELTPWAVNEERVTVPTLPRQVDLAAFVEHLDPDQADDRAIARALRGVNRRTDAAIRGRFRGIDLDAPPIVQPPAPAQPTASAPVPRPTRSAARSAPRRSTRLWGIQKPAAAPTVPNTSAGP
;
A
#
# COMPACT_ATOMS: atom_id res chain seq x y z
N MET A 1 -37.71 -3.80 16.27
CA MET A 1 -36.74 -3.02 15.49
C MET A 1 -35.38 -3.61 15.77
N THR A 2 -34.80 -4.33 14.82
CA THR A 2 -33.46 -4.93 14.96
C THR A 2 -32.41 -3.85 14.70
N ALA A 3 -31.41 -3.76 15.58
CA ALA A 3 -30.26 -2.90 15.36
C ALA A 3 -29.41 -3.44 14.18
N PRO A 4 -28.71 -2.58 13.42
CA PRO A 4 -27.76 -3.05 12.43
C PRO A 4 -26.58 -3.75 13.11
N ASP A 5 -26.41 -5.04 12.84
CA ASP A 5 -25.23 -5.81 13.23
C ASP A 5 -24.01 -5.34 12.44
N TYR A 6 -23.37 -4.28 12.93
CA TYR A 6 -22.01 -3.97 12.51
C TYR A 6 -21.09 -5.13 12.90
N PRO A 7 -20.17 -5.55 12.02
CA PRO A 7 -19.17 -6.52 12.42
C PRO A 7 -18.35 -5.91 13.56
N LEU A 8 -18.47 -6.50 14.75
CA LEU A 8 -17.55 -6.26 15.85
C LEU A 8 -16.16 -6.72 15.38
N LEU A 9 -15.41 -5.79 14.79
CA LEU A 9 -13.96 -5.85 14.80
C LEU A 9 -13.57 -6.20 16.23
N THR A 10 -12.82 -7.29 16.38
CA THR A 10 -12.25 -7.70 17.66
C THR A 10 -11.33 -6.58 18.12
N MET A 11 -11.89 -5.63 18.88
CA MET A 11 -11.14 -4.51 19.39
C MET A 11 -10.01 -5.06 20.24
N GLY A 12 -8.86 -4.38 20.19
CA GLY A 12 -7.90 -4.51 21.28
C GLY A 12 -8.59 -4.25 22.62
N SER A 13 -7.91 -4.60 23.72
CA SER A 13 -8.39 -4.44 25.10
C SER A 13 -9.18 -3.14 25.33
N TYR A 14 -10.03 -3.12 26.36
CA TYR A 14 -10.82 -1.95 26.78
C TYR A 14 -10.05 -0.60 26.75
N GLU A 15 -8.74 -0.64 27.04
CA GLU A 15 -7.77 0.45 26.89
C GLU A 15 -7.71 1.03 25.46
N THR A 16 -7.67 0.19 24.42
CA THR A 16 -7.67 0.58 23.00
C THR A 16 -8.93 1.38 22.65
N TYR A 17 -10.09 0.98 23.18
CA TYR A 17 -11.35 1.69 23.00
C TYR A 17 -11.34 3.06 23.70
N GLN A 18 -10.78 3.13 24.93
CA GLN A 18 -10.59 4.39 25.65
C GLN A 18 -9.66 5.35 24.90
N LEU A 19 -8.52 4.85 24.38
CA LEU A 19 -7.58 5.65 23.59
C LEU A 19 -8.24 6.23 22.33
N ALA A 20 -9.07 5.45 21.62
CA ALA A 20 -9.84 5.94 20.49
C ALA A 20 -10.83 7.06 20.88
N HIS A 21 -11.47 6.98 22.04
CA HIS A 21 -12.37 8.02 22.55
C HIS A 21 -11.61 9.31 22.92
N ILE A 22 -10.45 9.18 23.58
CA ILE A 22 -9.58 10.32 23.90
C ILE A 22 -9.10 11.00 22.61
N ALA A 23 -8.62 10.23 21.63
CA ALA A 23 -8.18 10.72 20.33
C ALA A 23 -9.30 11.39 19.51
N THR A 24 -10.55 10.95 19.68
CA THR A 24 -11.73 11.57 19.06
C THR A 24 -12.07 12.90 19.73
N TYR A 25 -12.09 12.95 21.07
CA TYR A 25 -12.34 14.16 21.86
C TYR A 25 -11.32 15.27 21.54
N ILE A 26 -10.02 14.96 21.70
CA ILE A 26 -9.01 15.11 20.63
C ILE A 26 -9.37 16.04 19.45
N ALA A 27 -9.62 15.39 18.32
CA ALA A 27 -9.94 15.99 17.04
C ALA A 27 -11.16 16.95 17.07
N GLU A 28 -12.22 16.63 17.83
CA GLU A 28 -13.39 17.51 17.94
C GLU A 28 -13.07 18.87 18.56
N ARG A 29 -12.20 18.90 19.58
CA ARG A 29 -11.79 20.15 20.23
C ARG A 29 -10.85 20.95 19.35
N LEU A 30 -9.98 20.29 18.57
CA LEU A 30 -9.21 20.94 17.51
C LEU A 30 -10.14 21.53 16.42
N ALA A 31 -11.19 20.82 16.03
CA ALA A 31 -12.16 21.31 15.04
C ALA A 31 -12.93 22.54 15.55
N ARG A 32 -13.43 22.51 16.81
CA ARG A 32 -14.06 23.67 17.46
C ARG A 32 -13.11 24.86 17.62
N HIS A 33 -11.84 24.60 17.94
CA HIS A 33 -10.82 25.64 17.97
C HIS A 33 -10.64 26.30 16.60
N ARG A 34 -10.52 25.50 15.52
CA ARG A 34 -10.42 26.01 14.13
C ARG A 34 -11.66 26.78 13.68
N ALA A 35 -12.86 26.33 14.05
CA ALA A 35 -14.13 26.97 13.70
C ALA A 35 -14.43 28.27 14.50
N SER A 36 -13.62 28.60 15.52
CA SER A 36 -13.86 29.77 16.38
C SER A 36 -13.74 31.10 15.61
N ARG A 37 -14.88 31.79 15.45
CA ARG A 37 -14.98 33.09 14.76
C ARG A 37 -14.21 34.21 15.50
N ARG A 38 -14.07 35.38 14.88
CA ARG A 38 -13.56 36.59 15.55
C ARG A 38 -14.63 37.19 16.48
N GLY A 39 -14.23 37.98 17.47
CA GLY A 39 -15.15 38.63 18.43
C GLY A 39 -14.96 38.17 19.88
N ARG A 40 -15.87 38.57 20.78
CA ARG A 40 -15.84 38.20 22.21
C ARG A 40 -16.26 36.74 22.43
N GLU A 41 -17.32 36.32 21.77
CA GLU A 41 -17.85 34.95 21.80
C GLU A 41 -16.83 33.93 21.29
N GLY A 42 -16.31 34.12 20.08
CA GLY A 42 -15.29 33.22 19.52
C GLY A 42 -13.97 33.17 20.31
N ARG A 43 -13.61 34.24 21.05
CA ARG A 43 -12.51 34.19 22.05
C ARG A 43 -12.84 33.27 23.21
N ALA A 44 -14.07 33.29 23.72
CA ALA A 44 -14.51 32.38 24.78
C ALA A 44 -14.52 30.92 24.30
N THR A 45 -15.07 30.64 23.11
CA THR A 45 -15.03 29.31 22.47
C THR A 45 -13.62 28.79 22.25
N ARG A 46 -12.68 29.69 21.90
CA ARG A 46 -11.27 29.33 21.73
C ARG A 46 -10.61 28.98 23.07
N ALA A 47 -10.86 29.78 24.11
CA ALA A 47 -10.33 29.54 25.44
C ALA A 47 -10.86 28.25 26.07
N SER A 48 -12.14 27.92 25.89
CA SER A 48 -12.69 26.63 26.33
C SER A 48 -12.09 25.46 25.54
N ALA A 49 -11.98 25.57 24.21
CA ALA A 49 -11.34 24.52 23.40
C ALA A 49 -9.88 24.27 23.81
N VAL A 50 -9.09 25.31 24.11
CA VAL A 50 -7.71 25.16 24.61
C VAL A 50 -7.68 24.46 25.98
N ARG A 51 -8.58 24.80 26.89
CA ARG A 51 -8.69 24.12 28.20
C ARG A 51 -9.03 22.64 28.04
N ASP A 52 -10.03 22.34 27.20
CA ASP A 52 -10.48 20.97 26.94
C ASP A 52 -9.38 20.13 26.27
N LEU A 53 -8.58 20.74 25.37
CA LEU A 53 -7.41 20.09 24.76
C LEU A 53 -6.30 19.79 25.78
N ALA A 54 -6.02 20.71 26.71
CA ALA A 54 -5.03 20.49 27.76
C ALA A 54 -5.45 19.34 28.70
N ALA A 55 -6.71 19.31 29.12
CA ALA A 55 -7.26 18.23 29.93
C ALA A 55 -7.22 16.86 29.20
N ALA A 56 -7.54 16.86 27.90
CA ALA A 56 -7.50 15.64 27.09
C ALA A 56 -6.07 15.15 26.80
N ALA A 57 -5.08 16.05 26.70
CA ALA A 57 -3.66 15.68 26.62
C ALA A 57 -3.21 14.95 27.90
N THR A 58 -3.56 15.47 29.09
CA THR A 58 -3.27 14.79 30.37
C THR A 58 -3.98 13.43 30.47
N ALA A 59 -5.22 13.32 29.97
CA ALA A 59 -5.93 12.04 29.92
C ALA A 59 -5.26 11.03 28.97
N LEU A 60 -4.72 11.50 27.83
CA LEU A 60 -3.95 10.66 26.91
C LEU A 60 -2.65 10.18 27.55
N ASP A 61 -1.88 11.08 28.17
CA ASP A 61 -0.63 10.75 28.87
C ASP A 61 -0.86 9.68 29.94
N ALA A 62 -1.92 9.83 30.75
CA ALA A 62 -2.31 8.85 31.75
C ALA A 62 -2.73 7.49 31.13
N ALA A 63 -3.49 7.50 30.04
CA ALA A 63 -3.99 6.29 29.39
C ALA A 63 -2.91 5.48 28.66
N VAL A 64 -1.84 6.12 28.17
CA VAL A 64 -0.69 5.43 27.55
C VAL A 64 0.46 5.14 28.54
N GLY A 65 0.32 5.53 29.81
CA GLY A 65 1.38 5.38 30.81
C GLY A 65 2.61 6.26 30.56
N ALA A 66 2.44 7.44 29.95
CA ALA A 66 3.53 8.34 29.61
C ALA A 66 4.20 8.91 30.86
N THR A 67 5.53 8.75 30.95
CA THR A 67 6.37 9.32 32.02
C THR A 67 6.85 10.75 31.71
N VAL A 68 6.63 11.21 30.47
CA VAL A 68 6.95 12.56 29.98
C VAL A 68 5.71 13.08 29.25
N PRO A 69 5.25 14.34 29.47
CA PRO A 69 4.06 14.86 28.81
C PRO A 69 4.17 14.83 27.28
N THR A 70 3.13 14.36 26.60
CA THR A 70 3.09 14.31 25.13
C THR A 70 3.21 15.72 24.57
N ALA A 71 4.15 15.94 23.65
CA ALA A 71 4.33 17.26 23.03
C ALA A 71 3.08 17.65 22.23
N VAL A 72 2.68 18.93 22.24
CA VAL A 72 1.47 19.42 21.55
C VAL A 72 1.44 19.05 20.05
N GLY A 73 2.62 18.95 19.42
CA GLY A 73 2.76 18.53 18.02
C GLY A 73 2.49 17.03 17.76
N GLN A 74 2.44 16.20 18.80
CA GLN A 74 2.24 14.75 18.78
C GLN A 74 0.82 14.33 19.21
N LEU A 75 -0.03 15.28 19.64
CA LEU A 75 -1.42 14.97 19.99
C LEU A 75 -2.20 14.44 18.77
N PRO A 76 -3.14 13.49 18.96
CA PRO A 76 -4.01 12.99 17.91
C PRO A 76 -4.73 14.12 17.17
N ARG A 77 -4.54 14.19 15.85
CA ARG A 77 -5.08 15.26 15.01
C ARG A 77 -5.40 14.74 13.60
N PRO A 78 -6.43 15.29 12.93
CA PRO A 78 -6.66 15.00 11.52
C PRO A 78 -5.44 15.38 10.67
N LEU A 79 -5.08 14.52 9.72
CA LEU A 79 -4.08 14.85 8.69
C LEU A 79 -4.58 16.03 7.84
N ASP A 80 -3.66 16.89 7.41
CA ASP A 80 -3.92 17.81 6.31
C ASP A 80 -3.70 17.10 4.95
N MET A 81 -4.09 17.76 3.85
CA MET A 81 -4.03 17.14 2.52
C MET A 81 -2.59 16.86 2.03
N ALA A 82 -1.59 17.60 2.51
CA ALA A 82 -0.19 17.37 2.14
C ALA A 82 0.40 16.18 2.92
N ALA A 83 0.08 16.08 4.21
CA ALA A 83 0.43 14.91 5.02
C ALA A 83 -0.30 13.64 4.54
N TYR A 84 -1.58 13.77 4.14
CA TYR A 84 -2.36 12.66 3.56
C TYR A 84 -1.78 12.19 2.23
N SER A 85 -1.48 13.09 1.28
CA SER A 85 -0.90 12.69 -0.01
C SER A 85 0.50 12.10 0.15
N THR A 86 1.32 12.64 1.06
CA THR A 86 2.63 12.07 1.43
C THR A 86 2.48 10.68 2.03
N ALA A 87 1.59 10.49 3.02
CA ALA A 87 1.36 9.18 3.63
C ALA A 87 0.81 8.15 2.62
N ARG A 88 -0.07 8.58 1.70
CA ARG A 88 -0.60 7.74 0.62
C ARG A 88 0.50 7.37 -0.40
N GLY A 89 1.43 8.28 -0.69
CA GLY A 89 2.63 7.96 -1.48
C GLY A 89 3.56 6.98 -0.76
N LEU A 90 3.75 7.12 0.55
CA LEU A 90 4.52 6.18 1.37
C LEU A 90 3.89 4.79 1.43
N ILE A 91 2.55 4.68 1.41
CA ILE A 91 1.84 3.41 1.22
C ILE A 91 2.21 2.81 -0.15
N SER A 92 2.29 3.62 -1.23
CA SER A 92 2.64 3.09 -2.55
C SER A 92 4.04 2.50 -2.70
N SER A 93 4.98 2.95 -1.87
CA SER A 93 6.35 2.40 -1.73
C SER A 93 6.54 1.52 -0.48
N GLY A 94 5.46 1.27 0.27
CA GLY A 94 5.51 0.71 1.61
C GLY A 94 5.44 -0.82 1.65
N PRO A 95 5.25 -1.42 2.85
CA PRO A 95 4.91 -2.83 2.94
C PRO A 95 3.58 -3.09 2.21
N ARG A 96 3.48 -4.27 1.58
CA ARG A 96 2.28 -4.72 0.88
C ARG A 96 1.06 -4.72 1.82
N SER A 97 -0.07 -4.21 1.34
CA SER A 97 -1.34 -4.17 2.07
C SER A 97 -2.50 -4.72 1.23
N ALA A 98 -3.54 -5.23 1.89
CA ALA A 98 -4.83 -5.56 1.30
C ALA A 98 -5.88 -5.61 2.42
N ASP A 99 -7.00 -4.92 2.22
CA ASP A 99 -8.10 -4.79 3.18
C ASP A 99 -9.43 -5.17 2.53
N VAL A 100 -10.33 -5.78 3.32
CA VAL A 100 -11.68 -6.18 2.88
C VAL A 100 -12.69 -5.12 3.30
N VAL A 101 -13.50 -4.66 2.34
CA VAL A 101 -14.47 -3.57 2.49
C VAL A 101 -15.83 -4.03 1.98
N SER A 102 -16.91 -3.67 2.68
CA SER A 102 -18.28 -3.87 2.19
C SER A 102 -18.67 -2.75 1.23
N MET A 103 -19.23 -3.09 0.07
CA MET A 103 -19.70 -2.12 -0.93
C MET A 103 -21.13 -1.61 -0.64
N ALA A 104 -21.73 -1.99 0.49
CA ALA A 104 -23.07 -1.55 0.88
C ALA A 104 -23.22 -0.02 0.92
N GLY A 105 -22.18 0.70 1.40
CA GLY A 105 -22.14 2.16 1.40
C GLY A 105 -22.04 2.80 0.00
N ALA A 106 -21.73 2.01 -1.03
CA ALA A 106 -21.72 2.42 -2.44
C ALA A 106 -22.95 1.92 -3.22
N GLY A 107 -23.97 1.38 -2.52
CA GLY A 107 -25.23 0.92 -3.13
C GLY A 107 -25.19 -0.48 -3.75
N GLY A 108 -24.21 -1.32 -3.39
CA GLY A 108 -24.12 -2.72 -3.85
C GLY A 108 -24.01 -3.72 -2.70
N GLU A 109 -24.53 -4.93 -2.88
CA GLU A 109 -24.47 -6.01 -1.89
C GLU A 109 -23.11 -6.76 -1.88
N SER A 110 -22.16 -6.31 -2.68
CA SER A 110 -20.85 -6.94 -2.86
C SER A 110 -19.82 -6.56 -1.79
N TRP A 111 -18.71 -7.29 -1.81
CA TRP A 111 -17.50 -7.01 -1.06
C TRP A 111 -16.38 -6.65 -2.02
N ALA A 112 -15.40 -5.89 -1.54
CA ALA A 112 -14.20 -5.57 -2.29
C ALA A 112 -12.95 -5.87 -1.47
N VAL A 113 -11.89 -6.28 -2.15
CA VAL A 113 -10.52 -6.21 -1.64
C VAL A 113 -9.88 -5.00 -2.28
N VAL A 114 -9.24 -4.14 -1.48
CA VAL A 114 -8.47 -3.00 -1.96
C VAL A 114 -7.10 -3.05 -1.29
N GLY A 115 -6.03 -2.91 -2.06
CA GLY A 115 -4.68 -3.08 -1.55
C GLY A 115 -3.63 -2.37 -2.38
N GLN A 116 -2.38 -2.56 -1.96
CA GLN A 116 -1.20 -1.99 -2.61
C GLN A 116 -0.09 -3.04 -2.65
N VAL A 117 0.47 -3.27 -3.83
CA VAL A 117 1.59 -4.21 -4.04
C VAL A 117 2.80 -3.44 -4.58
N PRO A 118 3.95 -3.47 -3.87
CA PRO A 118 5.18 -2.88 -4.38
C PRO A 118 5.56 -3.40 -5.77
N GLY A 119 5.91 -2.49 -6.67
CA GLY A 119 6.24 -2.80 -8.07
C GLY A 119 5.03 -2.91 -9.02
N ILE A 120 3.80 -2.99 -8.52
CA ILE A 120 2.56 -2.99 -9.32
C ILE A 120 1.79 -1.68 -9.14
N GLY A 121 1.65 -1.24 -7.88
CA GLY A 121 0.80 -0.12 -7.53
C GLY A 121 -0.48 -0.58 -6.81
N PRO A 122 -1.62 0.11 -7.01
CA PRO A 122 -2.90 -0.27 -6.41
C PRO A 122 -3.43 -1.56 -7.02
N VAL A 123 -3.93 -2.45 -6.18
CA VAL A 123 -4.61 -3.70 -6.58
C VAL A 123 -6.01 -3.76 -5.98
N GLY A 124 -6.93 -4.45 -6.66
CA GLY A 124 -8.26 -4.64 -6.11
C GLY A 124 -9.12 -5.66 -6.85
N ALA A 125 -10.17 -6.11 -6.18
CA ALA A 125 -11.14 -7.06 -6.69
C ALA A 125 -12.52 -6.77 -6.08
N ALA A 126 -13.59 -6.94 -6.86
CA ALA A 126 -14.98 -6.91 -6.37
C ALA A 126 -15.58 -8.30 -6.49
N VAL A 127 -16.24 -8.77 -5.42
CA VAL A 127 -16.71 -10.16 -5.27
C VAL A 127 -18.05 -10.23 -4.53
N GLY A 128 -18.79 -11.32 -4.75
CA GLY A 128 -20.14 -11.48 -4.20
C GLY A 128 -20.21 -11.74 -2.69
N THR A 129 -19.16 -12.28 -2.06
CA THR A 129 -19.19 -12.65 -0.63
C THR A 129 -17.93 -12.21 0.11
N ARG A 130 -18.04 -12.11 1.44
CA ARG A 130 -16.94 -11.71 2.31
C ARG A 130 -15.83 -12.75 2.35
N GLU A 131 -16.18 -14.02 2.37
CA GLU A 131 -15.25 -15.14 2.48
C GLU A 131 -14.32 -15.20 1.27
N LEU A 132 -14.86 -14.92 0.08
CA LEU A 132 -14.07 -14.79 -1.14
C LEU A 132 -13.19 -13.54 -1.12
N ALA A 133 -13.65 -12.43 -0.53
CA ALA A 133 -12.84 -11.23 -0.34
C ALA A 133 -11.67 -11.50 0.64
N ASP A 134 -11.91 -12.19 1.75
CA ASP A 134 -10.86 -12.57 2.70
C ASP A 134 -9.87 -13.59 2.10
N ALA A 135 -10.33 -14.52 1.26
CA ALA A 135 -9.45 -15.41 0.50
C ALA A 135 -8.57 -14.64 -0.50
N LEU A 136 -9.15 -13.69 -1.26
CA LEU A 136 -8.39 -12.82 -2.17
C LEU A 136 -7.43 -11.89 -1.42
N ARG A 137 -7.80 -11.40 -0.23
CA ARG A 137 -6.90 -10.63 0.64
C ARG A 137 -5.65 -11.44 1.00
N VAL A 138 -5.81 -12.70 1.41
CA VAL A 138 -4.68 -13.59 1.70
C VAL A 138 -3.86 -13.88 0.43
N HIS A 139 -4.50 -14.09 -0.71
CA HIS A 139 -3.84 -14.29 -2.01
C HIS A 139 -2.98 -13.06 -2.39
N MET A 140 -3.56 -11.86 -2.37
CA MET A 140 -2.84 -10.61 -2.64
C MET A 140 -1.68 -10.39 -1.68
N LEU A 141 -1.83 -10.72 -0.39
CA LEU A 141 -0.76 -10.59 0.61
C LEU A 141 0.38 -11.59 0.39
N THR A 142 0.12 -12.79 -0.11
CA THR A 142 1.09 -13.91 -0.13
C THR A 142 1.74 -14.23 -1.48
N ARG A 143 1.07 -14.01 -2.62
CA ARG A 143 1.61 -14.41 -3.94
C ARG A 143 2.75 -13.50 -4.45
N PRO A 144 3.68 -13.99 -5.29
CA PRO A 144 4.65 -13.16 -6.00
C PRO A 144 4.02 -11.98 -6.75
N ALA A 145 4.70 -10.83 -6.81
CA ALA A 145 4.15 -9.64 -7.45
C ALA A 145 3.82 -9.83 -8.95
N ALA A 146 4.65 -10.58 -9.69
CA ALA A 146 4.41 -10.85 -11.12
C ALA A 146 3.03 -11.48 -11.39
N GLU A 147 2.55 -12.34 -10.49
CA GLU A 147 1.28 -13.04 -10.59
C GLU A 147 0.07 -12.17 -10.19
N LEU A 148 0.31 -11.06 -9.49
CA LEU A 148 -0.75 -10.14 -9.05
C LEU A 148 -1.06 -9.04 -10.07
N THR A 149 -0.34 -9.01 -11.20
CA THR A 149 -0.56 -8.07 -12.31
C THR A 149 -2.03 -8.04 -12.81
N PRO A 150 -2.76 -9.17 -12.94
CA PRO A 150 -4.17 -9.15 -13.35
C PRO A 150 -5.11 -8.45 -12.36
N TRP A 151 -4.68 -8.23 -11.11
CA TRP A 151 -5.44 -7.53 -10.07
C TRP A 151 -5.10 -6.04 -9.97
N ALA A 152 -4.23 -5.51 -10.84
CA ALA A 152 -3.93 -4.09 -10.89
C ALA A 152 -5.20 -3.27 -11.18
N VAL A 153 -5.39 -2.16 -10.46
CA VAL A 153 -6.56 -1.29 -10.68
C VAL A 153 -6.40 -0.52 -11.99
N ASN A 154 -7.25 -0.84 -12.96
CA ASN A 154 -7.34 -0.14 -14.24
C ASN A 154 -8.33 1.03 -14.16
N GLU A 155 -8.11 2.07 -14.99
CA GLU A 155 -9.02 3.21 -15.11
C GLU A 155 -10.32 2.82 -15.85
N GLU A 156 -10.25 1.88 -16.79
CA GLU A 156 -11.39 1.38 -17.53
C GLU A 156 -12.14 0.26 -16.79
N ARG A 157 -13.48 0.30 -16.89
CA ARG A 157 -14.34 -0.74 -16.33
C ARG A 157 -14.24 -2.02 -17.15
N VAL A 158 -13.59 -3.03 -16.59
CA VAL A 158 -13.60 -4.40 -17.13
C VAL A 158 -15.05 -4.88 -17.26
N THR A 159 -15.44 -5.24 -18.48
CA THR A 159 -16.78 -5.75 -18.80
C THR A 159 -16.72 -7.28 -18.90
N VAL A 160 -17.49 -7.97 -18.06
CA VAL A 160 -17.61 -9.43 -18.12
C VAL A 160 -18.47 -9.81 -19.33
N PRO A 161 -17.98 -10.66 -20.25
CA PRO A 161 -18.77 -11.09 -21.41
C PRO A 161 -19.92 -12.02 -20.98
N THR A 162 -20.97 -12.09 -21.79
CA THR A 162 -22.08 -13.02 -21.57
C THR A 162 -21.58 -14.47 -21.63
N LEU A 163 -21.69 -15.19 -20.51
CA LEU A 163 -21.23 -16.57 -20.40
C LEU A 163 -22.24 -17.57 -21.00
N PRO A 164 -21.78 -18.65 -21.64
CA PRO A 164 -22.67 -19.72 -22.12
C PRO A 164 -23.32 -20.46 -20.95
N ARG A 165 -24.55 -20.94 -21.14
CA ARG A 165 -25.31 -21.68 -20.10
C ARG A 165 -24.74 -23.08 -19.79
N GLN A 166 -23.97 -23.65 -20.71
CA GLN A 166 -23.38 -24.99 -20.61
C GLN A 166 -22.00 -24.98 -21.25
N VAL A 167 -21.08 -25.76 -20.67
CA VAL A 167 -19.69 -25.95 -21.14
C VAL A 167 -19.38 -27.44 -20.99
N ASP A 168 -18.69 -28.05 -21.97
CA ASP A 168 -18.15 -29.41 -21.79
C ASP A 168 -16.94 -29.34 -20.84
N LEU A 169 -17.21 -29.58 -19.56
CA LEU A 169 -16.20 -29.55 -18.50
C LEU A 169 -15.10 -30.60 -18.69
N ALA A 170 -15.34 -31.69 -19.42
CA ALA A 170 -14.30 -32.68 -19.70
C ALA A 170 -13.34 -32.15 -20.78
N ALA A 171 -13.87 -31.57 -21.86
CA ALA A 171 -13.04 -30.92 -22.88
C ALA A 171 -12.30 -29.69 -22.33
N PHE A 172 -12.90 -28.92 -21.42
CA PHE A 172 -12.22 -27.83 -20.73
C PHE A 172 -11.02 -28.31 -19.91
N VAL A 173 -11.16 -29.41 -19.14
CA VAL A 173 -10.07 -29.97 -18.34
C VAL A 173 -8.86 -30.40 -19.18
N GLU A 174 -9.06 -30.84 -20.42
CA GLU A 174 -7.96 -31.20 -21.33
C GLU A 174 -7.06 -30.02 -21.70
N HIS A 175 -7.57 -28.79 -21.63
CA HIS A 175 -6.83 -27.56 -21.95
C HIS A 175 -6.07 -26.98 -20.75
N LEU A 176 -6.36 -27.43 -19.53
CA LEU A 176 -5.66 -26.96 -18.32
C LEU A 176 -4.20 -27.41 -18.31
N ASP A 177 -3.31 -26.56 -17.78
CA ASP A 177 -1.89 -26.83 -17.59
C ASP A 177 -1.62 -27.46 -16.21
N PRO A 178 -1.14 -28.71 -16.14
CA PRO A 178 -0.87 -29.38 -14.87
C PRO A 178 0.28 -28.75 -14.06
N ASP A 179 1.16 -27.98 -14.69
CA ASP A 179 2.27 -27.33 -14.00
C ASP A 179 1.82 -26.04 -13.30
N GLN A 180 0.77 -25.37 -13.80
CA GLN A 180 0.22 -24.16 -13.19
C GLN A 180 -0.52 -24.46 -11.89
N ALA A 181 -0.37 -23.57 -10.90
CA ALA A 181 -1.01 -23.74 -9.59
C ALA A 181 -2.53 -23.48 -9.65
N ASP A 182 -2.94 -22.49 -10.44
CA ASP A 182 -4.33 -22.04 -10.54
C ASP A 182 -5.19 -23.06 -11.31
N ASP A 183 -4.67 -23.59 -12.42
CA ASP A 183 -5.29 -24.66 -13.21
C ASP A 183 -5.46 -25.95 -12.40
N ARG A 184 -4.49 -26.30 -11.54
CA ARG A 184 -4.63 -27.40 -10.58
C ARG A 184 -5.73 -27.14 -9.55
N ALA A 185 -5.87 -25.90 -9.07
CA ALA A 185 -6.96 -25.53 -8.15
C ALA A 185 -8.33 -25.61 -8.82
N ILE A 186 -8.44 -25.19 -10.09
CA ILE A 186 -9.66 -25.34 -10.91
C ILE A 186 -9.98 -26.82 -11.10
N ALA A 187 -9.00 -27.64 -11.50
CA ALA A 187 -9.18 -29.08 -11.66
C ALA A 187 -9.59 -29.78 -10.34
N ARG A 188 -9.06 -29.35 -9.20
CA ARG A 188 -9.47 -29.82 -7.87
C ARG A 188 -10.94 -29.50 -7.59
N ALA A 189 -11.37 -28.26 -7.86
CA ALA A 189 -12.73 -27.79 -7.63
C ALA A 189 -13.78 -28.46 -8.54
N LEU A 190 -13.36 -28.96 -9.71
CA LEU A 190 -14.23 -29.69 -10.66
C LEU A 190 -14.38 -31.19 -10.36
N ARG A 191 -13.66 -31.74 -9.38
CA ARG A 191 -13.79 -33.15 -8.97
C ARG A 191 -15.18 -33.45 -8.41
N GLY A 192 -15.72 -34.62 -8.72
CA GLY A 192 -17.01 -35.10 -8.23
C GLY A 192 -18.23 -34.47 -8.90
N VAL A 193 -18.04 -33.48 -9.78
CA VAL A 193 -19.14 -32.85 -10.54
C VAL A 193 -19.83 -33.85 -11.46
N ASN A 194 -19.04 -34.67 -12.19
CA ASN A 194 -19.54 -35.84 -12.91
C ASN A 194 -18.41 -36.80 -13.31
N ARG A 195 -18.78 -38.07 -13.57
CA ARG A 195 -17.84 -39.16 -13.91
C ARG A 195 -16.98 -38.92 -15.15
N ARG A 196 -17.45 -38.15 -16.15
CA ARG A 196 -16.70 -37.87 -17.39
C ARG A 196 -15.61 -36.83 -17.12
N THR A 197 -15.93 -35.75 -16.40
CA THR A 197 -14.95 -34.77 -15.93
C THR A 197 -13.93 -35.41 -14.98
N ASP A 198 -14.35 -36.29 -14.07
CA ASP A 198 -13.43 -37.06 -13.20
C ASP A 198 -12.50 -38.02 -13.97
N ALA A 199 -12.93 -38.53 -15.13
CA ALA A 199 -12.07 -39.30 -16.01
C ALA A 199 -11.03 -38.41 -16.72
N ALA A 200 -11.45 -37.24 -17.22
CA ALA A 200 -10.55 -36.25 -17.83
C ALA A 200 -9.49 -35.75 -16.83
N ILE A 201 -9.89 -35.41 -15.59
CA ILE A 201 -8.97 -34.97 -14.53
C ILE A 201 -7.93 -36.06 -14.23
N ARG A 202 -8.36 -37.31 -14.07
CA ARG A 202 -7.45 -38.46 -13.82
C ARG A 202 -6.50 -38.74 -14.99
N GLY A 203 -6.91 -38.44 -16.23
CA GLY A 203 -6.06 -38.53 -17.40
C GLY A 203 -5.03 -37.41 -17.46
N ARG A 204 -5.48 -36.15 -17.38
CA ARG A 204 -4.65 -34.94 -17.57
C ARG A 204 -3.67 -34.69 -16.42
N PHE A 205 -4.10 -34.90 -15.18
CA PHE A 205 -3.31 -34.65 -13.96
C PHE A 205 -2.76 -35.94 -13.34
N ARG A 206 -2.46 -36.95 -14.17
CA ARG A 206 -1.98 -38.26 -13.69
C ARG A 206 -0.66 -38.13 -12.94
N GLY A 207 -0.64 -38.57 -11.68
CA GLY A 207 0.56 -38.52 -10.83
C GLY A 207 0.79 -37.19 -10.13
N ILE A 208 -0.10 -36.21 -10.32
CA ILE A 208 -0.06 -34.92 -9.65
C ILE A 208 -1.06 -34.93 -8.49
N ASP A 209 -0.56 -34.60 -7.29
CA ASP A 209 -1.42 -34.37 -6.14
C ASP A 209 -2.04 -32.98 -6.23
N LEU A 210 -3.34 -32.92 -6.57
CA LEU A 210 -4.12 -31.67 -6.56
C LEU A 210 -4.55 -31.28 -5.14
N ASP A 211 -4.36 -32.16 -4.15
CA ASP A 211 -4.68 -31.87 -2.76
C ASP A 211 -3.53 -31.19 -2.00
N ALA A 212 -2.31 -31.34 -2.50
CA ALA A 212 -1.10 -30.70 -2.00
C ALA A 212 -1.25 -29.16 -1.92
N PRO A 213 -0.80 -28.52 -0.82
CA PRO A 213 -0.83 -27.07 -0.71
C PRO A 213 0.14 -26.43 -1.70
N PRO A 214 -0.22 -25.33 -2.38
CA PRO A 214 0.75 -24.55 -3.13
C PRO A 214 1.79 -24.01 -2.14
N ILE A 215 3.08 -24.29 -2.38
CA ILE A 215 4.16 -23.90 -1.47
C ILE A 215 4.24 -22.37 -1.46
N VAL A 216 3.69 -21.76 -0.41
CA VAL A 216 3.84 -20.33 -0.13
C VAL A 216 5.24 -20.10 0.41
N GLN A 217 6.19 -19.84 -0.49
CA GLN A 217 7.46 -19.24 -0.08
C GLN A 217 7.21 -17.74 0.14
N PRO A 218 7.20 -17.23 1.38
CA PRO A 218 7.16 -15.79 1.60
C PRO A 218 8.38 -15.17 0.91
N PRO A 219 8.27 -13.94 0.36
CA PRO A 219 9.43 -13.28 -0.24
C PRO A 219 10.55 -13.23 0.80
N ALA A 220 11.69 -13.83 0.46
CA ALA A 220 12.85 -13.82 1.34
C ALA A 220 13.16 -12.36 1.71
N PRO A 221 13.42 -12.04 3.00
CA PRO A 221 13.77 -10.68 3.37
C PRO A 221 14.96 -10.25 2.53
N ALA A 222 14.80 -9.15 1.79
CA ALA A 222 15.84 -8.63 0.92
C ALA A 222 17.11 -8.45 1.77
N GLN A 223 18.14 -9.25 1.48
CA GLN A 223 19.39 -9.17 2.23
C GLN A 223 19.91 -7.74 2.10
N PRO A 224 20.30 -7.08 3.21
CA PRO A 224 20.86 -5.74 3.13
C PRO A 224 22.08 -5.82 2.22
N THR A 225 22.04 -5.09 1.10
CA THR A 225 23.10 -5.08 0.09
C THR A 225 24.40 -4.74 0.80
N ALA A 226 25.30 -5.72 0.91
CA ALA A 226 26.53 -5.54 1.65
C ALA A 226 27.34 -4.41 1.00
N SER A 227 27.43 -3.27 1.68
CA SER A 227 28.20 -2.13 1.22
C SER A 227 29.61 -2.57 0.85
N ALA A 228 29.98 -2.37 -0.42
CA ALA A 228 31.26 -2.81 -0.94
C ALA A 228 32.41 -2.34 -0.03
N PRO A 229 33.38 -3.22 0.31
CA PRO A 229 34.43 -2.88 1.25
C PRO A 229 35.30 -1.76 0.69
N VAL A 230 35.35 -0.63 1.40
CA VAL A 230 36.23 0.50 1.10
C VAL A 230 37.69 -0.01 1.09
N PRO A 231 38.43 0.13 -0.02
CA PRO A 231 39.80 -0.37 -0.10
C PRO A 231 40.70 0.42 0.87
N ARG A 232 41.29 -0.32 1.82
CA ARG A 232 42.21 0.24 2.82
C ARG A 232 43.53 0.62 2.12
N PRO A 233 44.04 1.86 2.26
CA PRO A 233 45.28 2.26 1.59
C PRO A 233 46.48 1.53 2.20
N THR A 234 47.12 0.66 1.41
CA THR A 234 48.37 0.01 1.77
C THR A 234 49.53 0.99 1.65
N ARG A 235 50.32 1.12 2.72
CA ARG A 235 51.60 1.83 2.68
C ARG A 235 52.61 1.00 1.87
N SER A 236 53.14 1.57 0.79
CA SER A 236 54.43 1.14 0.23
C SER A 236 55.43 2.28 0.33
N ALA A 237 56.51 2.05 1.06
CA ALA A 237 57.65 2.94 1.11
C ALA A 237 58.65 2.56 0.01
N ALA A 238 59.05 3.51 -0.82
CA ALA A 238 60.20 3.40 -1.71
C ALA A 238 60.97 4.72 -1.72
N ARG A 239 62.30 4.65 -1.68
CA ARG A 239 63.23 5.77 -1.49
C ARG A 239 63.66 6.40 -2.82
N SER A 240 63.90 7.72 -2.78
CA SER A 240 64.94 8.47 -3.53
C SER A 240 64.87 8.59 -5.08
N ALA A 241 64.33 9.72 -5.56
CA ALA A 241 65.01 10.88 -6.22
C ALA A 241 66.33 10.70 -7.04
N PRO A 242 66.81 11.68 -7.87
CA PRO A 242 66.19 12.92 -8.42
C PRO A 242 66.47 13.22 -9.94
N ARG A 243 65.76 14.21 -10.58
CA ARG A 243 66.37 15.38 -11.29
C ARG A 243 65.38 16.33 -12.07
N ARG A 244 65.47 17.62 -11.72
CA ARG A 244 65.37 18.92 -12.45
C ARG A 244 64.58 19.13 -13.79
N SER A 245 64.02 20.36 -13.87
CA SER A 245 63.67 21.22 -15.06
C SER A 245 62.48 20.81 -15.96
N THR A 246 61.60 21.69 -16.48
CA THR A 246 61.51 23.19 -16.51
C THR A 246 60.06 23.68 -16.81
N ARG A 247 59.76 24.96 -16.47
CA ARG A 247 58.76 25.98 -16.96
C ARG A 247 57.83 25.61 -18.17
N LEU A 248 56.61 26.14 -18.42
CA LEU A 248 55.91 27.44 -18.22
C LEU A 248 54.38 27.20 -18.00
N TRP A 249 53.59 28.01 -17.26
CA TRP A 249 52.89 29.27 -17.61
C TRP A 249 51.94 29.23 -18.84
N GLY A 250 50.66 29.60 -18.65
CA GLY A 250 49.68 29.77 -19.74
C GLY A 250 48.20 29.91 -19.29
N ILE A 251 47.75 31.13 -18.96
CA ILE A 251 46.34 31.50 -18.76
C ILE A 251 45.90 32.34 -19.96
N GLN A 252 44.72 32.10 -20.57
CA GLN A 252 43.76 33.16 -21.00
C GLN A 252 42.49 32.63 -21.73
N LYS A 253 41.34 33.19 -21.35
CA LYS A 253 40.15 33.43 -22.22
C LYS A 253 40.24 34.85 -22.78
N PRO A 254 39.67 35.14 -23.96
CA PRO A 254 38.37 35.85 -24.06
C PRO A 254 37.42 35.15 -25.08
N ALA A 255 36.08 35.29 -25.13
CA ALA A 255 35.12 36.38 -24.89
C ALA A 255 35.00 37.41 -26.02
N ALA A 256 33.91 37.33 -26.81
CA ALA A 256 33.03 38.44 -27.24
C ALA A 256 32.09 38.01 -28.39
N ALA A 257 30.84 38.44 -28.33
CA ALA A 257 29.90 38.49 -29.46
C ALA A 257 29.66 39.97 -29.83
N PRO A 258 29.08 40.25 -31.01
CA PRO A 258 28.30 41.47 -31.17
C PRO A 258 26.89 41.23 -31.74
N THR A 259 25.89 41.72 -31.00
CA THR A 259 24.59 42.25 -31.48
C THR A 259 24.89 43.48 -32.38
N VAL A 260 24.07 44.03 -33.29
CA VAL A 260 22.66 44.52 -33.19
C VAL A 260 22.00 44.63 -34.63
N PRO A 261 20.90 45.38 -34.93
CA PRO A 261 19.72 44.80 -35.59
C PRO A 261 19.41 45.39 -37.00
N ASN A 262 18.23 45.09 -37.54
CA ASN A 262 17.57 45.95 -38.54
C ASN A 262 16.03 45.93 -38.41
N THR A 263 15.45 47.12 -38.28
CA THR A 263 14.05 47.48 -38.62
C THR A 263 14.07 48.10 -40.03
N SER A 264 13.06 48.15 -40.89
CA SER A 264 11.59 47.98 -40.80
C SER A 264 11.10 47.22 -42.07
N ALA A 265 9.82 47.08 -42.45
CA ALA A 265 8.54 47.65 -42.02
C ALA A 265 7.39 46.62 -42.24
N GLY A 266 6.13 47.08 -42.25
CA GLY A 266 4.93 46.25 -42.43
C GLY A 266 4.31 46.29 -43.85
N PRO A 267 3.00 45.97 -44.01
CA PRO A 267 2.01 45.68 -42.96
C PRO A 267 2.12 44.29 -42.33
#